data_AF-A0A534ANA5-F1
#
_entry.id   AF-A0A534ANA5-F1
#
_cell.length_a   1.000
_cell.length_b   1.000
_cell.length_c   1.000
_cell.angle_alpha   90.00
_cell.angle_beta   90.00
_cell.angle_gamma   90.00
#
_symmetry.space_group_name_H-M   'P 1'
#
loop_
_entity.id
_entity.type
_entity.pdbx_description
1 polymer ?
#
loop_
_entity_poly.entity_id
_entity_poly.type
_entity_poly.pdbx_seq_one_letter_code
_entity_poly.pdbx_strand_id
1 'polypeptide(L)' 'MSPLKRLGVVMDPIGAIHYAKDSTLAMLLAAQASGFALAYLELRDL' A
#
# COMPACT_ATOMS: atom_id res chain seq x y z
N MET A 1 -12.47 -18.27 -10.25
CA MET A 1 -12.07 -17.08 -9.47
C MET A 1 -10.55 -17.06 -9.38
N SER A 2 -9.88 -16.04 -9.91
CA SER A 2 -8.44 -15.88 -9.69
C SER A 2 -8.18 -15.65 -8.20
N PRO A 3 -7.09 -16.20 -7.63
CA PRO A 3 -6.77 -15.98 -6.22
C PRO A 3 -6.56 -14.49 -5.96
N LEU A 4 -7.08 -13.99 -4.84
CA LEU A 4 -6.81 -12.65 -4.33
C LEU A 4 -5.30 -12.48 -4.17
N LYS A 5 -4.71 -11.57 -4.96
CA LYS A 5 -3.28 -11.24 -4.88
C LYS A 5 -3.07 -10.31 -3.69
N ARG A 6 -2.08 -10.63 -2.85
CA ARG A 6 -1.68 -9.81 -1.69
C ARG A 6 -0.48 -8.95 -2.04
N LEU A 7 -0.54 -7.67 -1.66
CA LEU A 7 0.54 -6.70 -1.80
C LEU A 7 0.89 -6.14 -0.43
N GLY A 8 2.10 -6.44 0.04
CA GLY A 8 2.68 -5.80 1.22
C GLY A 8 3.49 -4.58 0.81
N VAL A 9 3.34 -3.48 1.54
CA VAL A 9 4.17 -2.27 1.37
C VAL A 9 4.81 -1.94 2.70
N VAL A 10 6.14 -1.82 2.69
CA VAL A 10 6.95 -1.30 3.79
C VAL A 10 7.25 0.16 3.47
N MET A 11 6.85 1.08 4.34
CA MET A 11 7.12 2.51 4.17
C MET A 11 7.16 3.24 5.52
N ASP A 12 7.59 4.50 5.49
CA ASP A 12 7.49 5.43 6.63
C ASP A 12 6.02 5.57 7.11
N PRO A 13 5.78 6.09 8.32
CA PRO A 13 4.44 6.24 8.88
C PRO A 13 3.45 6.86 7.89
N ILE A 14 2.42 6.11 7.49
CA ILE A 14 1.45 6.57 6.48
C ILE A 14 0.69 7.82 6.93
N GLY A 15 0.54 8.02 8.25
CA GLY A 15 -0.07 9.22 8.82
C GLY A 15 0.75 10.50 8.67
N ALA A 16 2.03 10.40 8.28
CA ALA A 16 2.92 11.54 8.10
C ALA A 16 3.08 11.98 6.63
N ILE A 17 2.43 11.29 5.68
CA ILE A 17 2.59 11.59 4.25
C ILE A 17 1.81 12.82 3.80
N HIS A 18 2.31 13.49 2.77
CA HIS A 18 1.58 14.54 2.06
C HIS A 18 0.77 13.91 0.92
N TYR A 19 -0.50 13.59 1.17
CA TYR A 19 -1.35 12.79 0.26
C TYR A 19 -1.27 13.21 -1.23
N ALA A 20 -1.26 14.51 -1.51
CA ALA A 20 -1.30 15.05 -2.87
C ALA A 20 0.01 14.83 -3.66
N LYS A 21 1.10 14.52 -2.97
CA LYS A 21 2.44 14.36 -3.54
C LYS A 21 3.01 12.95 -3.35
N ASP A 22 2.26 12.06 -2.71
CA ASP A 22 2.75 10.73 -2.35
C ASP A 22 2.48 9.72 -3.48
N SER A 23 3.56 9.26 -4.13
CA SER A 23 3.48 8.27 -5.21
C SER A 23 3.16 6.87 -4.69
N THR A 24 3.54 6.54 -3.44
CA THR A 24 3.20 5.25 -2.81
C THR A 24 1.70 5.13 -2.61
N LEU A 25 1.04 6.19 -2.14
CA LEU A 25 -0.41 6.25 -2.02
C LEU A 25 -1.09 6.06 -3.38
N ALA A 26 -0.60 6.70 -4.43
CA ALA A 26 -1.13 6.52 -5.79
C ALA A 26 -1.02 5.05 -6.26
N MET A 27 0.10 4.38 -5.97
CA MET A 27 0.28 2.96 -6.28
C MET A 27 -0.66 2.05 -5.47
N LEU A 28 -0.86 2.33 -4.18
CA LEU A 28 -1.77 1.58 -3.31
C LEU A 28 -3.22 1.69 -3.79
N LEU A 29 -3.66 2.87 -4.21
CA LEU A 29 -5.00 3.09 -4.78
C LEU A 29 -5.19 2.31 -6.08
N ALA A 30 -4.19 2.32 -6.98
CA ALA A 30 -4.24 1.56 -8.22
C ALA A 30 -4.27 0.04 -7.97
N ALA A 31 -3.51 -0.44 -6.98
CA ALA A 31 -3.52 -1.84 -6.57
C ALA A 31 -4.88 -2.26 -5.96
N GLN A 32 -5.47 -1.44 -5.11
CA GLN A 32 -6.81 -1.68 -4.57
C GLN A 32 -7.86 -1.75 -5.70
N ALA A 33 -7.83 -0.80 -6.65
CA ALA A 33 -8.71 -0.80 -7.82
C ALA A 33 -8.52 -2.04 -8.72
N SER A 34 -7.31 -2.61 -8.72
CA SER A 34 -6.96 -3.85 -9.43
C SER A 34 -7.30 -5.13 -8.65
N GLY A 35 -7.96 -5.01 -7.48
CA GLY A 35 -8.42 -6.15 -6.68
C GLY A 35 -7.34 -6.78 -5.79
N PHE A 36 -6.26 -6.06 -5.48
CA PHE A 36 -5.25 -6.54 -4.54
C PHE A 36 -5.70 -6.34 -3.09
N ALA A 37 -5.38 -7.32 -2.24
CA ALA A 37 -5.46 -7.17 -0.79
C ALA A 37 -4.17 -6.51 -0.28
N LEU A 38 -4.30 -5.32 0.31
CA LEU A 38 -3.16 -4.52 0.77
C LEU A 38 -2.79 -4.87 2.21
N ALA A 39 -1.49 -4.92 2.50
CA ALA A 39 -0.92 -4.99 3.84
C ALA A 39 0.09 -3.85 4.03
N TYR A 40 -0.08 -3.07 5.08
CA TYR A 40 0.83 -2.00 5.47
C TYR A 40 1.80 -2.51 6.54
N LEU A 41 3.07 -2.16 6.40
CA LEU A 41 4.16 -2.52 7.31
C LEU A 41 5.07 -1.30 7.46
N GLU A 42 5.62 -1.12 8.64
CA GLU A 42 6.77 -0.25 8.87
C GLU A 42 8.06 -1.09 8.98
N LEU A 43 9.23 -0.45 8.92
CA LEU A 43 10.52 -1.14 9.12
C LEU A 43 10.60 -1.91 10.46
N ARG A 44 9.82 -1.51 11.47
CA ARG A 44 9.76 -2.15 12.78
C ARG A 44 8.96 -3.46 12.80
N ASP A 45 8.17 -3.73 11.75
CA ASP A 45 7.29 -4.90 11.65
C ASP A 45 7.96 -6.07 10.89
N LEU A 46 9.22 -5.88 10.47
CA LEU A 46 10.11 -6.87 9.87
C LEU A 46 10.94 -7.58 10.94
#